data_AF-A0A853T326-F1
#
_entry.id   AF-A0A853T326-F1
#
_cell.length_a   1.000
_cell.length_b   1.000
_cell.length_c   1.000
_cell.angle_alpha   90.00
_cell.angle_beta   90.00
_cell.angle_gamma   90.00
#
_symmetry.space_group_name_H-M   'P 1'
#
loop_
_entity.id
_entity.type
_entity.pdbx_description
1 polymer ?
#
loop_
_entity_poly.entity_id
_entity_poly.type
_entity_poly.pdbx_seq_one_letter_code
_entity_poly.pdbx_strand_id
1 'polypeptide(L)'
;MIKAFPGGWDAIAAALGMSRNSLENRVYERKGQGVTVDTALQLQAFSGTTLFAEAVASSSGGAFVKLPEDMSDGNEVLAKKFRDIYVRLGVFASHFEEATADEVIDSRERACLDADIDGLQRALSELMALTIRVYCKPDVGQDGAA
;
A
#
# COMPACT_ATOMS: atom_id res chain seq x y z
N MET A 1 5.25 9.97 -4.73
CA MET A 1 5.05 10.94 -3.63
C MET A 1 5.06 12.38 -4.15
N ILE A 2 6.20 12.95 -4.58
CA ILE A 2 6.28 14.36 -5.05
C ILE A 2 5.30 14.68 -6.18
N LYS A 3 5.21 13.81 -7.21
CA LYS A 3 4.24 14.00 -8.31
C LYS A 3 2.76 13.90 -7.88
N ALA A 4 2.49 13.22 -6.77
CA ALA A 4 1.12 13.04 -6.26
C ALA A 4 0.67 14.21 -5.38
N PHE A 5 1.60 15.04 -4.90
CA PHE A 5 1.28 16.23 -4.12
C PHE A 5 0.83 17.37 -5.04
N PRO A 6 -0.32 18.03 -4.77
CA PRO A 6 -0.76 19.20 -5.52
C PRO A 6 0.32 20.30 -5.52
N GLY A 7 0.71 20.77 -6.70
CA GLY A 7 1.80 21.75 -6.86
C GLY A 7 3.21 21.14 -6.93
N GLY A 8 3.34 19.81 -6.87
CA GLY A 8 4.57 19.10 -7.22
C GLY A 8 5.79 19.50 -6.39
N TRP A 9 6.94 19.67 -7.06
CA TRP A 9 8.24 19.90 -6.43
C TRP A 9 8.29 21.14 -5.54
N ASP A 10 7.80 22.27 -6.03
CA ASP A 10 7.91 23.54 -5.30
C ASP A 10 7.02 23.54 -4.06
N ALA A 11 5.78 23.05 -4.19
CA ALA A 11 4.83 23.02 -3.10
C ALA A 11 5.24 22.03 -1.99
N ILE A 12 5.74 20.84 -2.35
CA ILE A 12 6.14 19.85 -1.34
C ILE A 12 7.47 20.22 -0.67
N ALA A 13 8.40 20.88 -1.38
CA ALA A 13 9.61 21.39 -0.77
C ALA A 13 9.29 22.47 0.28
N ALA A 14 8.38 23.39 -0.05
CA ALA A 14 7.86 24.37 0.89
C ALA A 14 7.17 23.72 2.10
N ALA A 15 6.35 22.68 1.89
CA ALA A 15 5.71 21.93 2.98
C ALA A 15 6.72 21.24 3.91
N LEU A 16 7.84 20.78 3.37
CA LEU A 16 8.97 20.21 4.12
C LEU A 16 9.89 21.27 4.76
N GLY A 17 9.59 22.56 4.61
CA GLY A 17 10.41 23.64 5.16
C GLY A 17 11.79 23.76 4.53
N MET A 18 11.96 23.36 3.27
CA MET A 18 13.24 23.43 2.55
C MET A 18 13.10 23.97 1.13
N SER A 19 14.21 24.40 0.52
CA SER A 19 14.20 24.83 -0.88
C SER A 19 14.06 23.64 -1.84
N ARG A 20 13.47 23.88 -3.02
CA ARG A 20 13.39 22.88 -4.09
C ARG A 20 14.75 22.24 -4.41
N ASN A 21 15.80 23.06 -4.54
CA ASN A 21 17.17 22.56 -4.77
C ASN A 21 17.66 21.65 -3.64
N SER A 22 17.30 21.96 -2.39
CA SER A 22 17.65 21.13 -1.22
C SER A 22 16.97 19.76 -1.29
N LEU A 23 15.70 19.73 -1.70
CA LEU A 23 14.94 18.49 -1.88
C LEU A 23 15.46 17.68 -3.09
N GLU A 24 15.69 18.33 -4.24
CA GLU A 24 16.25 17.68 -5.44
C GLU A 24 17.62 17.06 -5.16
N ASN A 25 18.49 17.76 -4.42
CA ASN A 25 19.79 17.20 -4.06
C ASN A 25 19.66 15.92 -3.21
N ARG A 26 18.68 15.85 -2.30
CA ARG A 26 18.42 14.64 -1.51
C ARG A 26 17.84 13.51 -2.36
N VAL A 27 16.86 13.83 -3.22
CA VAL A 27 16.19 12.82 -4.07
C VAL A 27 17.13 12.23 -5.12
N TYR A 28 18.01 13.04 -5.70
CA TYR A 28 19.01 12.60 -6.67
C TYR A 28 20.36 12.23 -6.04
N GLU A 29 20.41 12.11 -4.72
CA GLU A 29 21.58 11.75 -3.93
C GLU A 29 22.85 12.56 -4.26
N ARG A 30 22.67 13.83 -4.62
CA ARG A 30 23.76 14.73 -5.02
C ARG A 30 24.58 15.14 -3.81
N LYS A 31 25.90 15.17 -3.99
CA LYS A 31 26.88 15.59 -2.96
C LYS A 31 26.76 14.76 -1.67
N GLY A 32 26.43 13.47 -1.79
CA GLY A 32 26.29 12.56 -0.64
C GLY A 32 25.09 12.85 0.26
N GLN A 33 24.14 13.68 -0.19
CA GLN A 33 22.87 13.85 0.48
C GLN A 33 21.95 12.68 0.15
N GLY A 34 20.96 12.40 0.98
CA GLY A 34 19.95 11.39 0.73
C GLY A 34 18.63 11.76 1.40
N VAL A 35 17.56 11.08 1.01
CA VAL A 35 16.27 11.20 1.69
C VAL A 35 16.33 10.36 2.96
N THR A 36 16.22 11.01 4.12
CA THR A 36 16.12 10.29 5.40
C THR A 36 14.77 9.60 5.51
N VAL A 37 14.67 8.57 6.36
CA VAL A 37 13.40 7.88 6.65
C VAL A 37 12.33 8.88 7.10
N ASP A 38 12.66 9.81 7.99
CA ASP A 38 11.74 10.85 8.44
C ASP A 38 11.24 11.75 7.30
N THR A 39 12.13 12.10 6.36
CA THR A 39 11.75 12.89 5.19
C THR A 39 10.84 12.08 4.27
N ALA A 40 11.12 10.78 4.06
CA ALA A 40 10.29 9.90 3.26
C ALA A 40 8.89 9.72 3.87
N LEU A 41 8.79 9.58 5.19
CA LEU A 41 7.53 9.52 5.93
C LEU A 41 6.73 10.81 5.78
N GLN A 42 7.37 11.98 5.88
CA GLN A 42 6.71 13.28 5.66
C GLN A 42 6.25 13.46 4.22
N LEU A 43 7.09 13.09 3.23
CA LEU A 43 6.71 13.09 1.81
C LEU A 43 5.47 12.22 1.55
N GLN A 44 5.43 11.03 2.16
CA GLN A 44 4.30 10.14 2.08
C GLN A 44 3.04 10.76 2.69
N ALA A 45 3.14 11.29 3.91
CA ALA A 45 2.03 11.92 4.63
C ALA A 45 1.47 13.13 3.87
N PHE A 46 2.32 14.08 3.44
CA PHE A 46 1.87 15.26 2.71
C PHE A 46 1.22 14.91 1.38
N SER A 47 1.76 13.91 0.67
CA SER A 47 1.18 13.47 -0.61
C SER A 47 -0.08 12.61 -0.45
N GLY A 48 -0.48 12.24 0.77
CA GLY A 48 -1.62 11.35 1.01
C GLY A 48 -1.44 9.94 0.42
N THR A 49 -0.20 9.53 0.14
CA THR A 49 0.11 8.22 -0.48
C THR A 49 0.62 7.21 0.55
N THR A 50 0.89 5.98 0.12
CA THR A 50 1.49 4.89 0.91
C THR A 50 2.74 4.30 0.26
N LEU A 51 3.28 5.00 -0.76
CA LEU A 51 4.31 4.49 -1.65
C LEU A 51 5.64 4.14 -0.95
N PHE A 52 6.03 4.87 0.10
CA PHE A 52 7.25 4.54 0.84
C PHE A 52 7.04 3.29 1.69
N ALA A 53 5.91 3.19 2.39
CA ALA A 53 5.58 2.01 3.19
C ALA A 53 5.42 0.75 2.32
N GLU A 54 4.79 0.87 1.15
CA GLU A 54 4.70 -0.19 0.14
C GLU A 54 6.08 -0.61 -0.37
N ALA A 55 6.96 0.34 -0.68
CA ALA A 55 8.32 0.05 -1.13
C ALA A 55 9.13 -0.69 -0.06
N VAL A 56 9.05 -0.26 1.21
CA VAL A 56 9.72 -0.93 2.33
C VAL A 56 9.19 -2.35 2.51
N ALA A 57 7.86 -2.53 2.53
CA ALA A 57 7.24 -3.85 2.67
C ALA A 57 7.66 -4.77 1.53
N SER A 58 7.57 -4.30 0.28
CA SER A 58 7.96 -5.07 -0.91
C SER A 58 9.45 -5.45 -0.87
N SER A 59 10.34 -4.52 -0.49
CA SER A 59 11.77 -4.80 -0.35
C SER A 59 12.09 -5.82 0.75
N SER A 60 11.17 -5.98 1.72
CA SER A 60 11.27 -6.93 2.83
C SER A 60 10.57 -8.27 2.54
N GLY A 61 10.06 -8.47 1.31
CA GLY A 61 9.29 -9.66 0.95
C GLY A 61 7.88 -9.70 1.55
N GLY A 62 7.33 -8.57 1.98
CA GLY A 62 6.01 -8.44 2.57
C GLY A 62 5.06 -7.55 1.77
N ALA A 63 3.86 -7.37 2.30
CA ALA A 63 2.83 -6.47 1.77
C ALA A 63 2.46 -5.40 2.81
N PHE A 64 2.30 -4.16 2.35
CA PHE A 64 1.74 -3.10 3.17
C PHE A 64 0.21 -3.10 3.10
N VAL A 65 -0.43 -2.97 4.26
CA VAL A 65 -1.89 -2.94 4.41
C VAL A 65 -2.28 -1.60 5.05
N LYS A 66 -2.92 -0.70 4.30
CA LYS A 66 -3.47 0.55 4.87
C LYS A 66 -4.77 0.24 5.58
N LEU A 67 -4.78 0.40 6.91
CA LEU A 67 -6.02 0.30 7.68
C LEU A 67 -6.81 1.63 7.60
N PRO A 68 -8.16 1.59 7.52
CA PRO A 68 -9.01 2.77 7.65
C PRO A 68 -8.79 3.49 8.98
N GLU A 69 -8.90 4.81 8.96
CA GLU A 69 -8.76 5.66 10.16
C GLU A 69 -9.99 5.56 11.06
N ASP A 70 -11.19 5.49 10.45
CA ASP A 70 -12.46 5.27 11.15
C ASP A 70 -13.00 3.87 10.83
N MET A 71 -13.47 3.20 11.87
CA MET A 71 -14.05 1.84 11.82
C MET A 71 -15.47 1.82 12.42
N SER A 72 -16.13 2.98 12.57
CA SER A 72 -17.52 3.10 13.03
C SER A 72 -18.46 2.15 12.26
N ASP A 73 -18.22 1.98 10.96
CA ASP A 73 -18.97 1.10 10.06
C ASP A 73 -18.13 -0.11 9.60
N GLY A 74 -17.42 -0.75 10.54
CA GLY A 74 -16.51 -1.87 10.26
C GLY A 74 -17.13 -3.00 9.43
N ASN A 75 -18.43 -3.29 9.60
CA ASN A 75 -19.14 -4.29 8.79
C ASN A 75 -19.26 -3.90 7.31
N GLU A 76 -19.51 -2.63 6.99
CA GLU A 76 -19.61 -2.18 5.60
C GLU A 76 -18.23 -2.20 4.92
N VAL A 77 -17.20 -1.79 5.65
CA VAL A 77 -15.81 -1.86 5.19
C VAL A 77 -15.41 -3.30 4.83
N LEU A 78 -15.73 -4.26 5.71
CA LEU A 78 -15.48 -5.69 5.45
C LEU A 78 -16.27 -6.19 4.24
N ALA A 79 -17.56 -5.87 4.15
CA ALA A 79 -18.38 -6.27 3.01
C ALA A 79 -17.84 -5.72 1.68
N LYS A 80 -17.33 -4.48 1.67
CA LYS A 80 -16.68 -3.88 0.50
C LYS A 80 -15.39 -4.62 0.13
N LYS A 81 -14.57 -5.02 1.12
CA LYS A 81 -13.34 -5.79 0.88
C LYS A 81 -13.61 -7.18 0.34
N PHE A 82 -14.62 -7.88 0.85
CA PHE A 82 -15.06 -9.15 0.25
C PHE A 82 -15.45 -8.99 -1.22
N ARG A 83 -16.22 -7.94 -1.57
CA ARG A 83 -16.57 -7.67 -2.97
C ARG A 83 -15.34 -7.41 -3.85
N ASP A 84 -14.37 -6.63 -3.36
CA ASP A 84 -13.11 -6.39 -4.09
C ASP A 84 -12.35 -7.69 -4.37
N ILE A 85 -12.27 -8.60 -3.38
CA ILE A 85 -11.65 -9.91 -3.56
C ILE A 85 -12.39 -10.74 -4.63
N TYR A 86 -13.72 -10.76 -4.62
CA TYR A 86 -14.49 -11.47 -5.65
C TYR A 86 -14.24 -10.93 -7.06
N VAL A 87 -14.17 -9.60 -7.22
CA VAL A 87 -13.86 -8.97 -8.51
C VAL A 87 -12.47 -9.37 -8.98
N ARG A 88 -11.46 -9.28 -8.10
CA ARG A 88 -10.08 -9.69 -8.43
C ARG A 88 -9.97 -11.16 -8.80
N LEU A 89 -10.69 -12.02 -8.09
CA LEU A 89 -10.72 -13.45 -8.40
C LEU A 89 -11.35 -13.71 -9.77
N GLY A 90 -12.39 -12.96 -10.13
CA GLY A 90 -12.98 -13.00 -11.47
C GLY A 90 -12.02 -12.55 -12.56
N VAL A 91 -11.26 -11.48 -12.33
CA VAL A 91 -10.21 -11.02 -13.27
C VAL A 91 -9.13 -12.08 -13.45
N PHE A 92 -8.61 -12.63 -12.34
CA PHE A 92 -7.63 -13.71 -12.38
C PHE A 92 -8.15 -14.91 -13.16
N ALA A 93 -9.40 -15.34 -12.94
CA ALA A 93 -9.99 -16.45 -13.66
C ALA A 93 -10.06 -16.19 -15.18
N SER A 94 -10.46 -14.97 -15.58
CA SER A 94 -10.47 -14.57 -16.99
C SER A 94 -9.08 -14.62 -17.62
N HIS A 95 -8.08 -14.05 -16.96
CA HIS A 95 -6.70 -14.09 -17.46
C HIS A 95 -6.13 -15.51 -17.48
N PHE A 96 -6.51 -16.36 -16.52
CA PHE A 96 -6.11 -17.76 -16.51
C PHE A 96 -6.69 -18.54 -17.69
N GLU A 97 -7.97 -18.34 -18.01
CA GLU A 97 -8.60 -18.95 -19.19
C GLU A 97 -7.91 -18.50 -20.49
N GLU A 98 -7.60 -17.20 -20.61
CA GLU A 98 -6.88 -16.66 -21.77
C GLU A 98 -5.46 -17.23 -21.88
N ALA A 99 -4.71 -17.25 -20.78
CA ALA A 99 -3.32 -17.73 -20.73
C ALA A 99 -3.17 -19.25 -20.90
N THR A 100 -4.24 -20.02 -20.76
CA THR A 100 -4.21 -21.48 -20.92
C THR A 100 -4.87 -21.96 -22.22
N ALA A 101 -5.41 -21.03 -23.02
CA ALA A 101 -6.15 -21.34 -24.23
C ALA A 101 -5.33 -22.07 -25.32
N ASP A 102 -4.02 -21.85 -25.36
CA ASP A 102 -3.09 -22.49 -26.30
C ASP A 102 -2.24 -23.60 -25.65
N GLU A 103 -2.59 -23.98 -24.42
CA GLU A 103 -1.88 -24.96 -23.57
C GLU A 103 -0.41 -24.60 -23.24
N VAL A 104 0.03 -23.36 -23.48
CA VAL A 104 1.41 -22.91 -23.22
C VAL A 104 1.43 -21.53 -22.58
N ILE A 105 1.78 -21.46 -21.30
CA ILE A 105 1.95 -20.17 -20.61
C ILE A 105 3.30 -19.55 -20.98
N ASP A 106 3.27 -18.40 -21.66
CA ASP A 106 4.46 -17.61 -21.98
C ASP A 106 4.94 -16.77 -20.78
N SER A 107 6.11 -16.14 -20.93
CA SER A 107 6.70 -15.34 -19.84
C SER A 107 5.89 -14.09 -19.46
N ARG A 108 5.17 -13.50 -20.42
CA ARG A 108 4.32 -12.32 -20.20
C ARG A 108 3.03 -12.72 -19.50
N GLU A 109 2.41 -13.81 -19.92
CA GLU A 109 1.22 -14.40 -19.30
C GLU A 109 1.53 -14.81 -17.87
N ARG A 110 2.67 -15.47 -17.65
CA ARG A 110 3.12 -15.81 -16.31
C ARG A 110 3.25 -14.58 -15.41
N ALA A 111 3.89 -13.52 -15.91
CA ALA A 111 4.03 -12.28 -15.16
C ALA A 111 2.67 -11.61 -14.86
N CYS A 112 1.70 -11.72 -15.77
CA CYS A 112 0.34 -11.23 -15.55
C CYS A 112 -0.36 -12.01 -14.43
N LEU A 113 -0.34 -13.34 -14.50
CA LEU A 113 -0.96 -14.21 -13.48
C LEU A 113 -0.31 -14.04 -12.11
N ASP A 114 1.02 -13.90 -12.05
CA ASP A 114 1.74 -13.64 -10.80
C ASP A 114 1.30 -12.28 -10.20
N ALA A 115 1.14 -11.24 -11.03
CA ALA A 115 0.66 -9.94 -10.57
C ALA A 115 -0.79 -9.97 -10.04
N ASP A 116 -1.67 -10.74 -10.66
CA ASP A 116 -3.04 -10.93 -10.20
C ASP A 116 -3.10 -11.66 -8.85
N ILE A 117 -2.32 -12.73 -8.70
CA ILE A 117 -2.21 -13.50 -7.45
C ILE A 117 -1.65 -12.63 -6.32
N ASP A 118 -0.59 -11.85 -6.59
CA ASP A 118 -0.05 -10.90 -5.62
C ASP A 118 -1.13 -9.90 -5.16
N GLY A 119 -1.95 -9.41 -6.09
CA GLY A 119 -3.08 -8.54 -5.79
C GLY A 119 -4.13 -9.21 -4.89
N LEU A 120 -4.48 -10.46 -5.17
CA LEU A 120 -5.42 -11.27 -4.38
C LEU A 120 -4.91 -11.53 -2.96
N GLN A 121 -3.65 -11.94 -2.82
CA GLN A 121 -3.03 -12.22 -1.53
C GLN A 121 -2.99 -10.98 -0.64
N ARG A 122 -2.66 -9.81 -1.23
CA ARG A 122 -2.72 -8.52 -0.51
C ARG A 122 -4.14 -8.25 -0.03
N ALA A 123 -5.14 -8.30 -0.92
CA ALA A 123 -6.52 -8.02 -0.55
C ALA A 123 -7.06 -8.95 0.56
N LEU A 124 -6.71 -10.24 0.51
CA LEU A 124 -7.04 -11.21 1.56
C LEU A 124 -6.37 -10.88 2.90
N SER A 125 -5.10 -10.50 2.87
CA SER A 125 -4.35 -10.08 4.07
C SER A 125 -4.95 -8.83 4.70
N GLU A 126 -5.37 -7.86 3.88
CA GLU A 126 -6.08 -6.67 4.35
C GLU A 126 -7.41 -7.03 5.00
N LEU A 127 -8.20 -7.89 4.35
CA LEU A 127 -9.47 -8.36 4.90
C LEU A 127 -9.28 -9.04 6.27
N MET A 128 -8.26 -9.88 6.41
CA MET A 128 -7.96 -10.55 7.67
C MET A 128 -7.60 -9.54 8.77
N ALA A 129 -6.72 -8.58 8.47
CA ALA A 129 -6.32 -7.54 9.42
C ALA A 129 -7.52 -6.68 9.88
N LEU A 130 -8.42 -6.34 8.94
CA LEU A 130 -9.66 -5.62 9.25
C LEU A 130 -10.62 -6.46 10.08
N THR A 131 -10.75 -7.75 9.76
CA THR A 131 -11.65 -8.67 10.48
C THR A 131 -11.22 -8.79 11.93
N ILE A 132 -9.92 -8.95 12.19
CA ILE A 132 -9.35 -8.94 13.55
C ILE A 132 -9.66 -7.62 14.24
N ARG A 133 -9.46 -6.47 13.58
CA ARG A 133 -9.74 -5.16 14.20
C ARG A 133 -11.22 -4.91 14.51
N VAL A 134 -12.15 -5.43 13.71
CA VAL A 134 -13.61 -5.27 13.93
C VAL A 134 -14.11 -6.22 15.02
N TYR A 135 -13.68 -7.47 15.00
CA TYR A 135 -14.28 -8.53 15.83
C TYR A 135 -13.43 -8.96 17.01
N CYS A 136 -12.12 -8.74 17.01
CA CYS A 136 -11.30 -8.90 18.21
C CYS A 136 -11.41 -7.62 19.04
N LYS A 137 -12.18 -7.70 20.13
CA LYS A 137 -12.20 -6.65 21.15
C LYS A 137 -10.77 -6.46 21.69
N PRO A 138 -10.36 -5.22 22.05
CA PRO A 138 -9.17 -5.06 22.87
C PRO A 138 -9.36 -5.87 24.16
N ASP A 139 -8.32 -6.58 24.60
CA ASP A 139 -8.34 -7.31 25.86
C ASP A 139 -8.70 -6.33 26.99
N VAL A 140 -9.90 -6.48 27.54
CA VAL A 140 -10.28 -5.81 28.77
C VAL A 140 -9.62 -6.60 29.89
N GLY A 141 -8.37 -6.26 30.21
CA GLY A 141 -7.64 -6.96 31.28
C GLY A 141 -6.21 -6.52 31.51
N GLN A 142 -6.00 -5.30 32.04
CA GLN A 142 -5.23 -5.00 33.27
C GLN A 142 -4.90 -3.51 33.33
N ASP A 143 -5.86 -2.70 33.77
CA ASP A 143 -5.60 -1.43 34.48
C ASP A 143 -6.68 -1.31 35.57
N GLY A 144 -6.51 -2.16 36.58
CA GLY A 144 -7.46 -2.34 37.66
C GLY A 144 -6.96 -3.34 38.69
N ALA A 145 -5.72 -3.17 39.18
CA ALA A 145 -5.27 -3.66 40.49
C ALA A 145 -3.82 -3.24 40.76
N ALA A 146 -3.64 -2.08 41.41
CA ALA A 146 -2.73 -1.80 42.54
C ALA A 146 -2.49 -0.30 42.67
#